data_AF-A0A6M1YG90-F1
#
_entry.id   AF-A0A6M1YG90-F1
#
_cell.length_a   1.000
_cell.length_b   1.000
_cell.length_c   1.000
_cell.angle_alpha   90.00
_cell.angle_beta   90.00
_cell.angle_gamma   90.00
#
_symmetry.space_group_name_H-M   'P 1'
#
loop_
_entity.id
_entity.type
_entity.pdbx_description
1 polymer ?
#
loop_
_entity_poly.entity_id
_entity_poly.type
_entity_poly.pdbx_seq_one_letter_code
_entity_poly.pdbx_strand_id
1 'polypeptide(L)'
;MLEEKKLEIAPLLPFPEELKDSSNLYLQAQQDLLASLLPKEFSSLLDSKTSSKKTGDISMLLEQLPIITFEWNEGFGTLKMLSVLDASQNLTCFVHFMVTKHLFPKSENALESMQSLNFYFLKHEKQPFCMQQCVFKIDAKDENSSGWRPAIEEHNQNYSHNIKSFFVTYLRYCFVYLGKNDIKLLKTNMEILHKEKFSIFKRFELYLYTLFPDEFKNEIEKSLLEYFDCAEFHHEYYHLIKKTFDGISEESKQKIYQFVDEGYDKETFERVKASYDEKIAKQRENYWRLKQLEPIKEYLDEKRKELYLKLIKEFDLPDHLDFDGYFGGVTIGESPIKPKIFDGKSTDEVFEMVINHKVENGSYEFEDNIIRTFEEYVKNNPEECIKKSSELKKVRPIVQYELFFGLRNVLKNNKNINWEEVLPLIEYIISFSLKEKNYPKTS
;
A
#
# COMPACT_ATOMS: atom_id res chain seq x y z
N MET A 1 14.54 19.73 28.25
CA MET A 1 13.42 19.47 29.17
C MET A 1 12.14 19.65 28.37
N LEU A 2 11.54 18.55 27.92
CA LEU A 2 10.28 18.54 27.18
C LEU A 2 9.23 17.92 28.09
N GLU A 3 8.15 18.66 28.33
CA GLU A 3 7.04 18.28 29.20
C GLU A 3 6.26 17.09 28.62
N GLU A 4 6.01 16.08 29.47
CA GLU A 4 5.09 14.98 29.20
C GLU A 4 3.64 15.50 29.11
N LYS A 5 3.11 15.62 27.88
CA LYS A 5 1.65 15.68 27.70
C LYS A 5 1.08 14.26 27.80
N LYS A 6 0.44 13.96 28.93
CA LYS A 6 -0.44 12.80 29.09
C LYS A 6 -1.56 12.86 28.04
N LEU A 7 -1.72 11.79 27.27
CA LEU A 7 -2.92 11.55 26.47
C LEU A 7 -4.11 11.39 27.44
N GLU A 8 -5.08 12.30 27.37
CA GLU A 8 -6.40 12.08 27.97
C GLU A 8 -7.26 11.23 27.03
N ILE A 9 -7.75 10.11 27.55
CA ILE A 9 -8.69 9.22 26.86
C ILE A 9 -10.07 9.88 26.94
N ALA A 10 -10.68 10.17 25.78
CA ALA A 10 -12.04 10.70 25.71
C ALA A 10 -13.06 9.68 26.25
N PRO A 11 -14.10 10.12 27.00
CA PRO A 11 -15.12 9.21 27.52
C PRO A 11 -15.96 8.59 26.37
N LEU A 12 -16.17 7.28 26.46
CA LEU A 12 -17.02 6.51 25.56
C LEU A 12 -18.46 7.08 25.55
N LEU A 13 -18.98 7.37 24.35
CA LEU A 13 -20.39 7.68 24.16
C LEU A 13 -21.27 6.45 24.48
N PRO A 14 -22.47 6.63 25.05
CA PRO A 14 -23.34 5.51 25.40
C PRO A 14 -23.84 4.77 24.16
N PHE A 15 -23.87 3.44 24.27
CA PHE A 15 -24.36 2.50 23.25
C PHE A 15 -25.86 2.73 22.95
N PRO A 16 -26.28 2.78 21.67
CA PRO A 16 -27.70 2.81 21.31
C PRO A 16 -28.43 1.55 21.79
N GLU A 17 -29.61 1.69 22.39
CA GLU A 17 -30.39 0.56 22.94
C GLU A 17 -30.85 -0.47 21.89
N GLU A 18 -30.77 -0.12 20.61
CA GLU A 18 -31.27 -0.90 19.47
C GLU A 18 -30.34 -2.07 19.06
N LEU A 19 -29.20 -2.26 19.74
CA LEU A 19 -28.17 -3.28 19.43
C LEU A 19 -28.07 -4.45 20.44
N LYS A 20 -29.02 -4.60 21.37
CA LYS A 20 -28.96 -5.58 22.48
C LYS A 20 -29.01 -7.07 22.06
N ASP A 21 -29.48 -7.42 20.86
CA ASP A 21 -29.51 -8.82 20.41
C ASP A 21 -28.18 -9.28 19.79
N SER A 22 -27.41 -8.38 19.18
CA SER A 22 -26.04 -8.66 18.69
C SER A 22 -25.01 -8.75 19.81
N SER A 23 -25.26 -8.16 20.99
CA SER A 23 -24.32 -8.20 22.11
C SER A 23 -24.15 -9.58 22.74
N ASN A 24 -25.15 -10.47 22.64
CA ASN A 24 -25.05 -11.84 23.17
C ASN A 24 -24.15 -12.73 22.31
N LEU A 25 -24.20 -12.59 20.99
CA LEU A 25 -23.30 -13.32 20.07
C LEU A 25 -21.85 -12.82 20.18
N TYR A 26 -21.67 -11.51 20.34
CA TYR A 26 -20.37 -10.90 20.59
C TYR A 26 -19.75 -11.36 21.92
N LEU A 27 -20.55 -11.34 22.99
CA LEU A 27 -20.10 -11.80 24.31
C LEU A 27 -19.78 -13.30 24.32
N GLN A 28 -20.59 -14.12 23.62
CA GLN A 28 -20.32 -15.55 23.47
C GLN A 28 -19.02 -15.81 22.69
N ALA A 29 -18.80 -15.10 21.57
CA ALA A 29 -17.56 -15.22 20.80
C ALA A 29 -16.33 -14.78 21.61
N GLN A 30 -16.44 -13.73 22.44
CA GLN A 30 -15.37 -13.31 23.36
C GLN A 30 -15.12 -14.36 24.45
N GLN A 31 -16.16 -15.00 24.98
CA GLN A 31 -16.06 -16.05 25.99
C GLN A 31 -15.44 -17.32 25.43
N ASP A 32 -15.88 -17.77 24.25
CA ASP A 32 -15.33 -18.94 23.55
C ASP A 32 -13.85 -18.72 23.19
N LEU A 33 -13.52 -17.48 22.79
CA LEU A 33 -12.14 -17.06 22.52
C LEU A 33 -11.27 -17.10 23.77
N LEU A 34 -11.73 -16.52 24.88
CA LEU A 34 -11.02 -16.56 26.17
C LEU A 34 -10.86 -18.01 26.67
N ALA A 35 -11.87 -18.86 26.46
CA ALA A 35 -11.81 -20.28 26.80
C ALA A 35 -10.71 -21.03 26.04
N SER A 36 -10.46 -20.63 24.79
CA SER A 36 -9.45 -21.25 23.93
C SER A 36 -8.01 -20.80 24.22
N LEU A 37 -7.84 -19.59 24.77
CA LEU A 37 -6.54 -18.95 25.00
C LEU A 37 -6.02 -19.10 26.43
N LEU A 38 -6.91 -19.33 27.40
CA LEU A 38 -6.54 -19.43 28.80
C LEU A 38 -6.03 -20.85 29.16
N PRO A 39 -4.98 -20.97 29.99
CA PRO A 39 -4.60 -22.27 30.57
C PRO A 39 -5.79 -22.95 31.23
N LYS A 40 -5.86 -24.29 31.19
CA LYS A 40 -6.99 -25.08 31.74
C LYS A 40 -7.37 -24.70 33.17
N GLU A 41 -6.43 -24.18 33.94
CA GLU A 41 -6.58 -23.71 35.32
C GLU A 41 -7.55 -22.51 35.45
N PHE A 42 -7.75 -21.73 34.38
CA PHE A 42 -8.66 -20.57 34.35
C PHE A 42 -10.02 -20.88 33.68
N SER A 43 -10.23 -22.09 33.17
CA SER A 43 -11.49 -22.50 32.50
C SER A 43 -12.73 -22.35 33.41
N SER A 44 -12.55 -22.51 34.71
CA SER A 44 -13.60 -22.34 35.73
C SER A 44 -14.20 -20.94 35.81
N LEU A 45 -13.53 -19.91 35.26
CA LEU A 45 -14.05 -18.54 35.20
C LEU A 45 -15.12 -18.35 34.10
N LEU A 46 -15.22 -19.27 33.13
CA LEU A 46 -16.08 -19.12 31.94
C LEU A 46 -17.40 -19.92 32.02
N ASP A 47 -17.55 -20.84 32.97
CA ASP A 47 -18.63 -21.83 33.01
C ASP A 47 -19.99 -21.37 33.62
N SER A 48 -20.33 -20.07 33.67
CA SER A 48 -21.57 -19.62 34.36
C SER A 48 -22.46 -18.66 33.55
N LYS A 49 -23.68 -19.11 33.25
CA LYS A 49 -24.76 -18.41 32.50
C LYS A 49 -25.39 -17.16 33.18
N THR A 50 -24.62 -16.25 33.77
CA THR A 50 -25.17 -15.01 34.36
C THR A 50 -24.37 -13.76 33.94
N SER A 51 -25.06 -12.77 33.34
CA SER A 51 -24.52 -11.89 32.30
C SER A 51 -24.34 -10.39 32.64
N SER A 52 -24.19 -9.97 33.90
CA SER A 52 -23.98 -8.52 34.18
C SER A 52 -22.86 -8.16 35.15
N LYS A 53 -22.39 -9.09 36.00
CA LYS A 53 -21.30 -8.83 36.95
C LYS A 53 -19.90 -9.09 36.38
N LYS A 54 -19.77 -9.94 35.35
CA LYS A 54 -18.47 -10.35 34.77
C LYS A 54 -18.00 -9.52 33.57
N THR A 55 -18.81 -8.62 33.02
CA THR A 55 -18.34 -7.65 32.00
C THR A 55 -17.22 -6.77 32.56
N GLY A 56 -17.25 -6.47 33.87
CA GLY A 56 -16.15 -5.83 34.58
C GLY A 56 -14.91 -6.72 34.71
N ASP A 57 -15.06 -7.99 35.10
CA ASP A 57 -13.93 -8.92 35.26
C ASP A 57 -13.24 -9.27 33.93
N ILE A 58 -14.01 -9.43 32.84
CA ILE A 58 -13.47 -9.64 31.50
C ILE A 58 -12.78 -8.37 31.00
N SER A 59 -13.36 -7.18 31.21
CA SER A 59 -12.68 -5.92 30.85
C SER A 59 -11.36 -5.75 31.60
N MET A 60 -11.32 -6.09 32.90
CA MET A 60 -10.08 -6.12 33.69
C MET A 60 -9.04 -7.12 33.17
N LEU A 61 -9.46 -8.31 32.73
CA LEU A 61 -8.57 -9.30 32.12
C LEU A 61 -8.05 -8.85 30.75
N LEU A 62 -8.90 -8.20 29.95
CA LEU A 62 -8.53 -7.64 28.65
C LEU A 62 -7.59 -6.43 28.80
N GLU A 63 -7.70 -5.66 29.90
CA GLU A 63 -6.77 -4.58 30.26
C GLU A 63 -5.37 -5.10 30.65
N GLN A 64 -5.26 -6.35 31.10
CA GLN A 64 -3.99 -6.98 31.50
C GLN A 64 -3.30 -7.73 30.35
N LEU A 65 -4.04 -8.06 29.31
CA LEU A 65 -3.48 -8.63 28.08
C LEU A 65 -3.04 -7.48 27.15
N PRO A 66 -1.94 -7.63 26.40
CA PRO A 66 -1.54 -6.66 25.40
C PRO A 66 -2.48 -6.75 24.19
N ILE A 67 -3.70 -6.25 24.38
CA ILE A 67 -4.77 -6.34 23.42
C ILE A 67 -4.77 -5.09 22.57
N ILE A 68 -4.60 -5.31 21.27
CA ILE A 68 -4.78 -4.27 20.27
C ILE A 68 -6.17 -4.47 19.68
N THR A 69 -7.09 -3.57 20.01
CA THR A 69 -8.42 -3.49 19.38
C THR A 69 -8.41 -2.45 18.27
N PHE A 70 -8.88 -2.82 17.08
CA PHE A 70 -9.14 -1.90 15.98
C PHE A 70 -10.58 -2.00 15.54
N GLU A 71 -11.24 -0.86 15.38
CA GLU A 71 -12.60 -0.78 14.86
C GLU A 71 -12.58 0.01 13.55
N TRP A 72 -13.11 -0.59 12.48
CA TRP A 72 -13.35 0.08 11.21
C TRP A 72 -14.83 0.11 10.92
N ASN A 73 -15.34 1.31 10.69
CA ASN A 73 -16.74 1.57 10.39
C ASN A 73 -16.83 2.15 8.98
N GLU A 74 -17.38 1.37 8.06
CA GLU A 74 -17.89 1.89 6.78
C GLU A 74 -19.36 1.58 6.68
N GLY A 75 -20.14 2.39 5.95
CA GLY A 75 -21.61 2.47 5.99
C GLY A 75 -22.43 1.18 5.83
N PHE A 76 -21.80 0.02 5.71
CA PHE A 76 -22.39 -1.31 5.55
C PHE A 76 -22.00 -2.32 6.66
N GLY A 77 -21.13 -1.96 7.62
CA GLY A 77 -20.74 -2.83 8.73
C GLY A 77 -19.57 -2.33 9.58
N THR A 78 -19.33 -3.02 10.70
CA THR A 78 -18.22 -2.76 11.61
C THR A 78 -17.26 -3.94 11.59
N LEU A 79 -16.00 -3.69 11.27
CA LEU A 79 -14.92 -4.66 11.42
C LEU A 79 -14.17 -4.42 12.72
N LYS A 80 -14.18 -5.39 13.63
CA LYS A 80 -13.39 -5.37 14.86
C LYS A 80 -12.26 -6.37 14.77
N MET A 81 -11.02 -5.93 14.95
CA MET A 81 -9.86 -6.82 15.01
C MET A 81 -9.28 -6.79 16.41
N LEU A 82 -8.90 -7.97 16.91
CA LEU A 82 -8.38 -8.21 18.23
C LEU A 82 -7.09 -9.03 18.09
N SER A 83 -5.94 -8.47 18.44
CA SER A 83 -4.71 -9.27 18.57
C SER A 83 -4.51 -9.69 20.02
N VAL A 84 -4.12 -10.95 20.21
CA VAL A 84 -3.66 -11.49 21.49
C VAL A 84 -2.36 -12.25 21.25
N LEU A 85 -1.37 -12.06 22.12
CA LEU A 85 -0.20 -12.94 22.15
C LEU A 85 -0.61 -14.28 22.76
N ASP A 86 -0.41 -15.39 22.04
CA ASP A 86 -0.68 -16.72 22.58
C ASP A 86 0.38 -17.12 23.64
N ALA A 87 0.15 -18.25 24.32
CA ALA A 87 1.09 -18.75 25.34
C ALA A 87 2.48 -19.14 24.78
N SER A 88 2.61 -19.27 23.46
CA SER A 88 3.87 -19.49 22.74
C SER A 88 4.50 -18.18 22.24
N GLN A 89 3.95 -17.03 22.68
CA GLN A 89 4.30 -15.69 22.27
C GLN A 89 4.05 -15.37 20.79
N ASN A 90 3.30 -16.18 20.05
CA ASN A 90 2.95 -15.79 18.69
C ASN A 90 1.83 -14.75 18.71
N LEU A 91 1.92 -13.76 17.84
CA LEU A 91 0.82 -12.85 17.59
C LEU A 91 -0.32 -13.61 16.91
N THR A 92 -1.41 -13.81 17.62
CA THR A 92 -2.65 -14.37 17.05
C THR A 92 -3.67 -13.26 16.90
N CYS A 93 -4.10 -13.01 15.67
CA CYS A 93 -5.10 -11.98 15.41
C CYS A 93 -6.46 -12.61 15.08
N PHE A 94 -7.47 -12.17 15.81
CA PHE A 94 -8.89 -12.48 15.63
C PHE A 94 -9.57 -11.33 14.90
N VAL A 95 -10.40 -11.67 13.93
CA VAL A 95 -11.16 -10.71 13.13
C VAL A 95 -12.62 -11.03 13.29
N HIS A 96 -13.36 -10.10 13.88
CA HIS A 96 -14.79 -10.17 14.06
C HIS A 96 -15.46 -9.13 13.16
N PHE A 97 -16.08 -9.59 12.08
CA PHE A 97 -16.83 -8.73 11.16
C PHE A 97 -18.31 -8.74 11.55
N MET A 98 -18.83 -7.62 12.02
CA MET A 98 -20.27 -7.44 12.28
C MET A 98 -20.92 -6.73 11.10
N VAL A 99 -21.74 -7.47 10.35
CA VAL A 99 -22.62 -6.88 9.33
C VAL A 99 -23.90 -6.42 9.99
N THR A 100 -24.26 -5.14 9.84
CA THR A 100 -25.60 -4.67 10.17
C THR A 100 -26.58 -5.23 9.14
N LYS A 101 -27.30 -6.28 9.54
CA LYS A 101 -28.24 -7.07 8.71
C LYS A 101 -29.34 -6.25 8.01
N HIS A 102 -29.56 -5.00 8.42
CA HIS A 102 -30.67 -4.17 7.95
C HIS A 102 -30.51 -3.57 6.54
N LEU A 103 -29.34 -3.67 5.90
CA LEU A 103 -29.10 -2.99 4.61
C LEU A 103 -29.13 -3.88 3.36
N PHE A 104 -29.26 -5.21 3.48
CA PHE A 104 -29.23 -6.11 2.32
C PHE A 104 -30.33 -7.17 2.32
N PRO A 105 -31.48 -6.91 1.68
CA PRO A 105 -32.47 -7.95 1.45
C PRO A 105 -32.12 -8.88 0.27
N LYS A 106 -31.15 -8.55 -0.62
CA LYS A 106 -31.05 -9.22 -1.94
C LYS A 106 -29.67 -9.40 -2.62
N SER A 107 -28.52 -9.07 -2.03
CA SER A 107 -27.22 -9.34 -2.70
C SER A 107 -26.56 -10.63 -2.18
N GLU A 108 -26.87 -11.76 -2.81
CA GLU A 108 -26.22 -13.06 -2.54
C GLU A 108 -24.69 -12.99 -2.68
N ASN A 109 -24.16 -12.15 -3.59
CA ASN A 109 -22.72 -12.04 -3.87
C ASN A 109 -21.88 -11.45 -2.73
N ALA A 110 -22.44 -10.52 -1.94
CA ALA A 110 -21.74 -9.95 -0.79
C ALA A 110 -21.66 -10.98 0.35
N LEU A 111 -22.76 -11.73 0.53
CA LEU A 111 -22.83 -12.81 1.51
C LEU A 111 -21.88 -13.97 1.14
N GLU A 112 -21.77 -14.36 -0.13
CA GLU A 112 -20.84 -15.40 -0.59
C GLU A 112 -19.36 -14.99 -0.45
N SER A 113 -19.02 -13.74 -0.77
CA SER A 113 -17.66 -13.21 -0.59
C SER A 113 -17.28 -13.14 0.91
N MET A 114 -18.25 -12.83 1.78
CA MET A 114 -18.04 -12.79 3.23
C MET A 114 -18.05 -14.17 3.89
N GLN A 115 -18.88 -15.11 3.41
CA GLN A 115 -18.89 -16.50 3.85
C GLN A 115 -17.57 -17.20 3.51
N SER A 116 -16.99 -16.90 2.35
CA SER A 116 -15.69 -17.43 1.96
C SER A 116 -14.53 -16.85 2.78
N LEU A 117 -14.59 -15.59 3.22
CA LEU A 117 -13.68 -15.01 4.22
C LEU A 117 -13.82 -15.72 5.59
N ASN A 118 -15.04 -15.86 6.12
CA ASN A 118 -15.30 -16.56 7.39
C ASN A 118 -14.84 -18.03 7.37
N PHE A 119 -15.06 -18.76 6.28
CA PHE A 119 -14.63 -20.16 6.15
C PHE A 119 -13.10 -20.30 6.07
N TYR A 120 -12.41 -19.32 5.49
CA TYR A 120 -10.95 -19.31 5.42
C TYR A 120 -10.32 -19.10 6.81
N PHE A 121 -10.90 -18.22 7.63
CA PHE A 121 -10.42 -17.97 9.00
C PHE A 121 -10.58 -19.18 9.91
N LEU A 122 -11.70 -19.91 9.83
CA LEU A 122 -11.97 -21.09 10.68
C LEU A 122 -11.12 -22.32 10.33
N LYS A 123 -10.64 -22.44 9.10
CA LYS A 123 -9.89 -23.64 8.67
C LYS A 123 -8.43 -23.66 9.15
N HIS A 124 -7.91 -22.53 9.63
CA HIS A 124 -6.48 -22.34 9.88
C HIS A 124 -6.13 -22.07 11.35
N GLU A 125 -6.98 -22.48 12.31
CA GLU A 125 -6.84 -22.36 13.78
C GLU A 125 -5.50 -22.84 14.40
N LYS A 126 -4.53 -23.32 13.61
CA LYS A 126 -3.20 -23.75 14.08
C LYS A 126 -2.02 -22.97 13.47
N GLN A 127 -2.27 -21.85 12.79
CA GLN A 127 -1.19 -20.99 12.29
C GLN A 127 -1.42 -19.53 12.71
N PRO A 128 -0.52 -18.94 13.52
CA PRO A 128 -0.70 -17.59 14.09
C PRO A 128 -0.91 -16.47 13.06
N PHE A 129 -0.60 -16.71 11.79
CA PHE A 129 -0.53 -15.69 10.74
C PHE A 129 -1.33 -16.03 9.46
N CYS A 130 -2.39 -16.84 9.56
CA CYS A 130 -3.24 -17.20 8.41
C CYS A 130 -3.84 -16.01 7.64
N MET A 131 -4.00 -14.86 8.30
CA MET A 131 -4.66 -13.68 7.74
C MET A 131 -3.90 -13.02 6.58
N GLN A 132 -2.57 -13.04 6.61
CA GLN A 132 -1.74 -12.56 5.49
C GLN A 132 -2.11 -13.27 4.19
N GLN A 133 -2.38 -14.57 4.27
CA GLN A 133 -2.74 -15.36 3.10
C GLN A 133 -4.17 -15.10 2.63
N CYS A 134 -5.07 -14.60 3.45
CA CYS A 134 -6.48 -14.44 3.05
C CYS A 134 -6.71 -13.10 2.36
N VAL A 135 -6.20 -12.00 2.93
CA VAL A 135 -6.50 -10.65 2.42
C VAL A 135 -5.67 -10.30 1.19
N PHE A 136 -4.38 -10.65 1.19
CA PHE A 136 -3.47 -10.33 0.08
C PHE A 136 -3.53 -11.34 -1.07
N LYS A 137 -4.07 -12.57 -0.86
CA LYS A 137 -4.37 -13.49 -1.98
C LYS A 137 -5.68 -13.16 -2.71
N ILE A 138 -6.56 -12.34 -2.13
CA ILE A 138 -7.82 -11.93 -2.80
C ILE A 138 -7.53 -11.05 -4.03
N ASP A 139 -6.35 -10.45 -4.10
CA ASP A 139 -5.92 -9.67 -5.26
C ASP A 139 -4.51 -10.11 -5.69
N ALA A 140 -4.43 -11.04 -6.64
CA ALA A 140 -3.21 -11.74 -7.05
C ALA A 140 -2.12 -10.85 -7.72
N LYS A 141 -2.20 -9.52 -7.58
CA LYS A 141 -1.35 -8.52 -8.25
C LYS A 141 -1.00 -7.35 -7.33
N ASP A 142 -0.47 -7.60 -6.14
CA ASP A 142 0.10 -6.53 -5.29
C ASP A 142 1.46 -6.04 -5.80
N GLU A 143 1.57 -5.82 -7.12
CA GLU A 143 2.77 -5.36 -7.83
C GLU A 143 2.92 -3.83 -7.79
N ASN A 144 2.12 -3.13 -6.98
CA ASN A 144 2.19 -1.68 -6.82
C ASN A 144 1.45 -1.23 -5.54
N SER A 145 2.02 -1.59 -4.40
CA SER A 145 1.48 -1.16 -3.11
C SER A 145 1.65 0.33 -2.87
N SER A 146 2.67 0.96 -3.45
CA SER A 146 2.89 2.42 -3.35
C SER A 146 1.71 3.21 -3.91
N GLY A 147 1.06 2.72 -4.97
CA GLY A 147 -0.12 3.34 -5.56
C GLY A 147 -1.38 3.35 -4.67
N TRP A 148 -1.68 2.25 -3.96
CA TRP A 148 -2.90 2.15 -3.13
C TRP A 148 -2.66 2.38 -1.63
N ARG A 149 -1.40 2.36 -1.20
CA ARG A 149 -0.94 2.69 0.15
C ARG A 149 0.38 3.46 0.05
N PRO A 150 0.36 4.79 -0.17
CA PRO A 150 1.57 5.58 -0.38
C PRO A 150 2.60 5.52 0.74
N ALA A 151 2.18 5.36 2.00
CA ALA A 151 3.08 5.22 3.14
C ALA A 151 2.64 4.10 4.09
N ILE A 152 3.60 3.41 4.72
CA ILE A 152 3.29 2.46 5.80
C ILE A 152 2.77 3.22 7.03
N GLU A 153 3.46 4.28 7.45
CA GLU A 153 3.06 5.16 8.56
C GLU A 153 1.73 5.86 8.30
N GLU A 154 1.26 6.58 9.32
CA GLU A 154 0.09 7.44 9.15
C GLU A 154 0.44 8.64 8.29
N HIS A 155 -0.26 8.81 7.17
CA HIS A 155 -0.01 9.88 6.22
C HIS A 155 -1.30 10.31 5.52
N ASN A 156 -1.40 11.59 5.15
CA ASN A 156 -2.60 12.15 4.53
C ASN A 156 -2.87 11.61 3.11
N GLN A 157 -1.83 11.09 2.44
CA GLN A 157 -1.99 10.43 1.13
C GLN A 157 -2.50 8.98 1.23
N ASN A 158 -2.57 8.39 2.43
CA ASN A 158 -3.09 7.04 2.57
C ASN A 158 -4.59 7.00 2.31
N TYR A 159 -5.01 6.15 1.38
CA TYR A 159 -6.42 5.92 1.12
C TYR A 159 -7.05 5.17 2.31
N SER A 160 -7.93 5.82 3.07
CA SER A 160 -8.57 5.26 4.26
C SER A 160 -9.77 4.34 3.96
N HIS A 161 -10.18 4.24 2.69
CA HIS A 161 -11.46 3.63 2.28
C HIS A 161 -11.35 2.22 1.72
N ASN A 162 -10.23 1.53 1.94
CA ASN A 162 -10.12 0.14 1.51
C ASN A 162 -9.63 -0.76 2.65
N ILE A 163 -10.14 -1.98 2.65
CA ILE A 163 -9.86 -2.95 3.71
C ILE A 163 -8.36 -3.31 3.77
N LYS A 164 -7.64 -3.29 2.64
CA LYS A 164 -6.19 -3.55 2.58
C LYS A 164 -5.40 -2.52 3.38
N SER A 165 -5.70 -1.24 3.21
CA SER A 165 -5.10 -0.10 3.90
C SER A 165 -5.38 -0.15 5.39
N PHE A 166 -6.59 -0.58 5.78
CA PHE A 166 -6.90 -0.87 7.18
C PHE A 166 -6.03 -2.01 7.75
N PHE A 167 -5.86 -3.11 7.01
CA PHE A 167 -4.98 -4.21 7.44
C PHE A 167 -3.51 -3.80 7.55
N VAL A 168 -3.00 -3.00 6.62
CA VAL A 168 -1.65 -2.41 6.74
C VAL A 168 -1.56 -1.57 8.01
N THR A 169 -2.54 -0.69 8.25
CA THR A 169 -2.56 0.14 9.45
C THR A 169 -2.49 -0.73 10.70
N TYR A 170 -3.31 -1.77 10.78
CA TYR A 170 -3.31 -2.69 11.90
C TYR A 170 -2.00 -3.45 12.09
N LEU A 171 -1.48 -4.07 11.03
CA LEU A 171 -0.22 -4.81 11.08
C LEU A 171 0.90 -3.89 11.56
N ARG A 172 0.94 -2.64 11.10
CA ARG A 172 1.88 -1.63 11.59
C ARG A 172 1.78 -1.48 13.11
N TYR A 173 0.59 -1.29 13.66
CA TYR A 173 0.45 -1.17 15.11
C TYR A 173 0.95 -2.41 15.85
N CYS A 174 0.64 -3.61 15.35
CA CYS A 174 1.14 -4.84 15.95
C CYS A 174 2.66 -4.95 15.91
N PHE A 175 3.29 -4.75 14.75
CA PHE A 175 4.76 -4.86 14.62
C PHE A 175 5.50 -3.77 15.39
N VAL A 176 4.98 -2.54 15.41
CA VAL A 176 5.55 -1.44 16.23
C VAL A 176 5.42 -1.76 17.71
N TYR A 177 4.28 -2.31 18.13
CA TYR A 177 4.09 -2.76 19.51
C TYR A 177 5.10 -3.84 19.88
N LEU A 178 5.28 -4.86 19.02
CA LEU A 178 6.27 -5.91 19.22
C LEU A 178 7.68 -5.32 19.35
N GLY A 179 8.12 -4.47 18.42
CA GLY A 179 9.48 -3.91 18.50
C GLY A 179 9.75 -3.07 19.74
N LYS A 180 8.72 -2.42 20.31
CA LYS A 180 8.86 -1.65 21.55
C LYS A 180 8.89 -2.51 22.81
N ASN A 181 8.25 -3.68 22.81
CA ASN A 181 8.04 -4.49 24.01
C ASN A 181 8.86 -5.78 24.02
N ASP A 182 9.09 -6.38 22.86
CA ASP A 182 9.85 -7.63 22.70
C ASP A 182 10.51 -7.68 21.31
N ILE A 183 11.76 -7.20 21.25
CA ILE A 183 12.51 -7.15 20.00
C ILE A 183 12.82 -8.54 19.43
N LYS A 184 12.97 -9.54 20.29
CA LYS A 184 13.24 -10.92 19.86
C LYS A 184 12.01 -11.46 19.15
N LEU A 185 10.84 -11.20 19.72
CA LEU A 185 9.58 -11.59 19.10
C LEU A 185 9.30 -10.83 17.80
N LEU A 186 9.64 -9.53 17.72
CA LEU A 186 9.61 -8.80 16.46
C LEU A 186 10.44 -9.51 15.40
N LYS A 187 11.71 -9.82 15.69
CA LYS A 187 12.63 -10.50 14.76
C LYS A 187 12.08 -11.84 14.26
N THR A 188 11.52 -12.65 15.16
CA THR A 188 10.86 -13.91 14.77
C THR A 188 9.67 -13.70 13.83
N ASN A 189 8.83 -12.68 14.08
CA ASN A 189 7.68 -12.41 13.22
C ASN A 189 8.08 -11.75 11.89
N MET A 190 9.21 -11.06 11.82
CA MET A 190 9.74 -10.53 10.56
C MET A 190 10.15 -11.63 9.56
N GLU A 191 10.52 -12.83 10.02
CA GLU A 191 10.76 -13.98 9.13
C GLU A 191 9.54 -14.36 8.29
N ILE A 192 8.34 -14.01 8.76
CA ILE A 192 7.10 -14.22 8.02
C ILE A 192 7.02 -13.21 6.86
N LEU A 193 7.31 -11.93 7.13
CA LEU A 193 7.36 -10.88 6.10
C LEU A 193 8.40 -11.23 5.02
N HIS A 194 9.56 -11.73 5.42
CA HIS A 194 10.65 -12.11 4.50
C HIS A 194 10.27 -13.19 3.48
N LYS A 195 9.29 -14.04 3.80
CA LYS A 195 8.85 -15.14 2.93
C LYS A 195 7.77 -14.71 1.94
N GLU A 196 7.16 -13.55 2.16
CA GLU A 196 6.09 -13.06 1.31
C GLU A 196 6.64 -12.33 0.08
N LYS A 197 5.92 -12.47 -1.04
CA LYS A 197 6.35 -11.95 -2.35
C LYS A 197 5.79 -10.57 -2.67
N PHE A 198 4.84 -10.09 -1.86
CA PHE A 198 4.14 -8.85 -2.15
C PHE A 198 4.94 -7.63 -1.68
N SER A 199 4.96 -6.59 -2.52
CA SER A 199 5.72 -5.36 -2.33
C SER A 199 5.44 -4.69 -0.97
N ILE A 200 4.18 -4.71 -0.52
CA ILE A 200 3.77 -4.13 0.76
C ILE A 200 4.54 -4.70 1.95
N PHE A 201 4.90 -6.00 1.93
CA PHE A 201 5.64 -6.62 3.03
C PHE A 201 7.11 -6.19 3.04
N LYS A 202 7.70 -5.92 1.88
CA LYS A 202 9.05 -5.33 1.80
C LYS A 202 9.06 -3.90 2.31
N ARG A 203 8.06 -3.10 1.96
CA ARG A 203 7.90 -1.74 2.52
C ARG A 203 7.73 -1.75 4.02
N PHE A 204 6.98 -2.74 4.55
CA PHE A 204 6.91 -2.98 5.99
C PHE A 204 8.27 -3.24 6.64
N GLU A 205 9.10 -4.09 6.03
CA GLU A 205 10.45 -4.35 6.52
C GLU A 205 11.27 -3.05 6.59
N LEU A 206 11.31 -2.25 5.51
CA LEU A 206 12.03 -0.98 5.46
C LEU A 206 11.53 0.02 6.51
N TYR A 207 10.21 0.10 6.69
CA TYR A 207 9.61 0.92 7.74
C TYR A 207 10.05 0.48 9.15
N LEU A 208 10.06 -0.84 9.43
CA LEU A 208 10.48 -1.37 10.73
C LEU A 208 11.98 -1.18 10.97
N TYR A 209 12.81 -1.34 9.94
CA TYR A 209 14.25 -1.02 10.02
C TYR A 209 14.48 0.45 10.36
N THR A 210 13.67 1.35 9.79
CA THR A 210 13.72 2.77 10.12
C THR A 210 13.38 3.02 11.58
N LEU A 211 12.43 2.29 12.17
CA LEU A 211 12.05 2.45 13.57
C LEU A 211 13.06 1.86 14.56
N PHE A 212 13.67 0.72 14.22
CA PHE A 212 14.55 -0.04 15.11
C PHE A 212 15.95 -0.25 14.51
N PRO A 213 16.68 0.82 14.12
CA PRO A 213 17.87 0.69 13.27
C PRO A 213 19.02 -0.08 13.93
N ASP A 214 19.17 0.02 15.26
CA ASP A 214 20.22 -0.69 15.98
C ASP A 214 20.07 -2.22 15.94
N GLU A 215 18.85 -2.69 15.70
CA GLU A 215 18.49 -4.10 15.76
C GLU A 215 18.66 -4.81 14.41
N PHE A 216 18.77 -4.03 13.33
CA PHE A 216 18.72 -4.51 11.94
C PHE A 216 19.86 -3.95 11.07
N LYS A 217 21.03 -3.65 11.66
CA LYS A 217 22.13 -2.97 10.94
C LYS A 217 22.53 -3.66 9.64
N ASN A 218 22.65 -4.99 9.66
CA ASN A 218 23.06 -5.76 8.48
C ASN A 218 21.98 -5.75 7.40
N GLU A 219 20.72 -5.89 7.80
CA GLU A 219 19.56 -5.85 6.92
C GLU A 219 19.38 -4.48 6.29
N ILE A 220 19.67 -3.41 7.04
CA ILE A 220 19.64 -2.03 6.57
C ILE A 220 20.66 -1.83 5.47
N GLU A 221 21.94 -2.16 5.70
CA GLU A 221 22.98 -2.00 4.69
C GLU A 221 22.65 -2.76 3.41
N LYS A 222 22.19 -4.01 3.55
CA LYS A 222 21.78 -4.82 2.41
C LYS A 222 20.62 -4.16 1.65
N SER A 223 19.59 -3.70 2.37
CA SER A 223 18.39 -3.12 1.77
C SER A 223 18.68 -1.79 1.08
N LEU A 224 19.58 -0.96 1.64
CA LEU A 224 19.99 0.30 1.03
C LEU A 224 20.68 0.13 -0.32
N LEU A 225 21.43 -0.97 -0.49
CA LEU A 225 22.08 -1.31 -1.76
C LEU A 225 21.14 -2.04 -2.71
N GLU A 226 20.31 -2.95 -2.21
CA GLU A 226 19.40 -3.77 -3.02
C GLU A 226 18.24 -2.94 -3.62
N TYR A 227 17.71 -1.99 -2.86
CA TYR A 227 16.55 -1.18 -3.24
C TYR A 227 16.90 0.25 -3.62
N PHE A 228 18.19 0.53 -3.88
CA PHE A 228 18.61 1.81 -4.44
C PHE A 228 17.84 2.06 -5.76
N ASP A 229 17.22 3.22 -5.87
CA ASP A 229 16.41 3.62 -7.04
C ASP A 229 15.19 2.73 -7.34
N CYS A 230 14.66 2.00 -6.36
CA CYS A 230 13.42 1.25 -6.54
C CYS A 230 12.20 2.12 -6.22
N ALA A 231 11.55 2.62 -7.27
CA ALA A 231 10.34 3.47 -7.19
C ALA A 231 9.27 2.94 -6.22
N GLU A 232 8.97 1.64 -6.30
CA GLU A 232 7.95 1.01 -5.44
C GLU A 232 8.24 1.13 -3.94
N PHE A 233 9.51 1.32 -3.57
CA PHE A 233 9.98 1.42 -2.19
C PHE A 233 10.51 2.82 -1.84
N HIS A 234 10.41 3.79 -2.75
CA HIS A 234 11.07 5.09 -2.61
C HIS A 234 10.77 5.79 -1.29
N HIS A 235 9.50 5.81 -0.88
CA HIS A 235 9.08 6.49 0.35
C HIS A 235 9.76 5.91 1.60
N GLU A 236 9.61 4.61 1.83
CA GLU A 236 10.22 3.96 2.98
C GLU A 236 11.75 3.91 2.88
N TYR A 237 12.30 3.79 1.67
CA TYR A 237 13.74 3.88 1.41
C TYR A 237 14.30 5.25 1.78
N TYR A 238 13.64 6.33 1.38
CA TYR A 238 14.05 7.71 1.63
C TYR A 238 14.18 7.98 3.13
N HIS A 239 13.17 7.57 3.92
CA HIS A 239 13.22 7.74 5.37
C HIS A 239 14.25 6.82 6.03
N LEU A 240 14.45 5.61 5.49
CA LEU A 240 15.46 4.69 5.98
C LEU A 240 16.86 5.26 5.79
N ILE A 241 17.24 5.63 4.55
CA ILE A 241 18.58 6.12 4.25
C ILE A 241 18.85 7.43 4.99
N LYS A 242 17.88 8.36 5.04
CA LYS A 242 18.01 9.61 5.78
C LYS A 242 18.38 9.40 7.24
N LYS A 243 17.80 8.37 7.87
CA LYS A 243 18.02 8.09 9.28
C LYS A 243 19.29 7.29 9.56
N THR A 244 19.69 6.41 8.65
CA THR A 244 20.72 5.40 8.94
C THR A 244 22.05 5.64 8.23
N PHE A 245 22.13 6.56 7.27
CA PHE A 245 23.31 6.75 6.44
C PHE A 245 24.61 6.98 7.22
N ASP A 246 24.59 7.70 8.34
CA ASP A 246 25.81 7.91 9.15
C ASP A 246 26.39 6.60 9.70
N GLY A 247 25.50 5.67 10.08
CA GLY A 247 25.82 4.45 10.81
C GLY A 247 26.15 3.24 9.94
N ILE A 248 26.06 3.34 8.61
CA ILE A 248 26.45 2.25 7.70
C ILE A 248 27.95 2.24 7.43
N SER A 249 28.47 1.10 7.00
CA SER A 249 29.87 0.94 6.63
C SER A 249 30.31 1.92 5.53
N GLU A 250 31.58 2.34 5.59
CA GLU A 250 32.15 3.21 4.56
C GLU A 250 32.10 2.58 3.16
N GLU A 251 32.21 1.25 3.06
CA GLU A 251 32.04 0.54 1.79
C GLU A 251 30.63 0.78 1.20
N SER A 252 29.59 0.64 2.01
CA SER A 252 28.20 0.89 1.61
C SER A 252 27.96 2.35 1.25
N LYS A 253 28.52 3.32 2.01
CA LYS A 253 28.46 4.76 1.66
C LYS A 253 29.09 5.03 0.30
N GLN A 254 30.29 4.48 0.04
CA GLN A 254 30.96 4.65 -1.24
C GLN A 254 30.19 4.06 -2.42
N LYS A 255 29.52 2.91 -2.23
CA LYS A 255 28.64 2.31 -3.25
C LYS A 255 27.43 3.20 -3.56
N ILE A 256 26.74 3.72 -2.54
CA ILE A 256 25.62 4.65 -2.72
C ILE A 256 26.09 5.90 -3.47
N TYR A 257 27.23 6.46 -3.06
CA TYR A 257 27.84 7.59 -3.75
C TYR A 257 28.23 7.30 -5.20
N GLN A 258 28.72 6.09 -5.48
CA GLN A 258 29.00 5.65 -6.84
C GLN A 258 27.72 5.62 -7.67
N PHE A 259 26.62 5.05 -7.16
CA PHE A 259 25.35 5.02 -7.88
C PHE A 259 24.85 6.43 -8.23
N VAL A 260 24.93 7.37 -7.28
CA VAL A 260 24.54 8.77 -7.52
C VAL A 260 25.47 9.47 -8.52
N ASP A 261 26.77 9.19 -8.47
CA ASP A 261 27.75 9.78 -9.39
C ASP A 261 27.57 9.25 -10.82
N GLU A 262 27.28 7.95 -10.97
CA GLU A 262 27.01 7.29 -12.25
C GLU A 262 25.74 7.84 -12.91
N GLY A 263 24.70 8.14 -12.13
CA GLY A 263 23.45 8.65 -12.68
C GLY A 263 22.57 7.53 -13.23
N TYR A 264 21.74 7.88 -14.22
CA TYR A 264 21.01 6.87 -14.98
C TYR A 264 21.96 5.95 -15.71
N ASP A 265 21.62 4.66 -15.73
CA ASP A 265 22.25 3.74 -16.67
C ASP A 265 22.00 4.22 -18.11
N LYS A 266 22.87 3.77 -19.03
CA LYS A 266 22.84 4.21 -20.43
C LYS A 266 21.50 3.92 -21.10
N GLU A 267 20.87 2.80 -20.80
CA GLU A 267 19.61 2.40 -21.40
C GLU A 267 18.46 3.30 -20.91
N THR A 268 18.40 3.56 -19.61
CA THR A 268 17.47 4.53 -19.03
C THR A 268 17.65 5.93 -19.62
N PHE A 269 18.88 6.41 -19.73
CA PHE A 269 19.15 7.72 -20.31
C PHE A 269 18.67 7.82 -21.78
N GLU A 270 19.01 6.83 -22.62
CA GLU A 270 18.59 6.80 -24.02
C GLU A 270 17.08 6.67 -24.17
N ARG A 271 16.41 5.90 -23.30
CA ARG A 271 14.94 5.76 -23.27
C ARG A 271 14.25 7.08 -22.92
N VAL A 272 14.74 7.80 -21.91
CA VAL A 272 14.20 9.12 -21.54
C VAL A 272 14.48 10.14 -22.66
N LYS A 273 15.69 10.13 -23.23
CA LYS A 273 16.06 10.98 -24.37
C LYS A 273 15.16 10.75 -25.58
N ALA A 274 14.80 9.51 -25.88
CA ALA A 274 13.88 9.17 -26.96
C ALA A 274 12.45 9.70 -26.73
N SER A 275 12.01 9.83 -25.48
CA SER A 275 10.65 10.27 -25.13
C SER A 275 10.47 11.80 -25.14
N TYR A 276 11.56 12.56 -24.99
CA TYR A 276 11.51 14.02 -24.82
C TYR A 276 12.55 14.71 -25.72
N ASP A 277 13.78 14.88 -25.23
CA ASP A 277 15.01 15.24 -25.95
C ASP A 277 16.21 15.10 -24.99
N GLU A 278 17.44 15.37 -25.45
CA GLU A 278 18.65 15.25 -24.61
C GLU A 278 18.70 16.26 -23.47
N LYS A 279 18.17 17.48 -23.67
CA LYS A 279 18.19 18.51 -22.63
C LYS A 279 17.28 18.11 -21.48
N ILE A 280 16.09 17.60 -21.78
CA ILE A 280 15.11 17.15 -20.80
C ILE A 280 15.59 15.88 -20.10
N ALA A 281 16.24 14.95 -20.83
CA ALA A 281 16.84 13.77 -20.21
C ALA A 281 17.88 14.14 -19.15
N LYS A 282 18.76 15.11 -19.45
CA LYS A 282 19.73 15.63 -18.47
C LYS A 282 19.07 16.34 -17.28
N GLN A 283 18.01 17.12 -17.53
CA GLN A 283 17.26 17.75 -16.43
C GLN A 283 16.61 16.72 -15.51
N ARG A 284 16.05 15.64 -16.07
CA ARG A 284 15.46 14.55 -15.28
C ARG A 284 16.51 13.79 -14.48
N GLU A 285 17.64 13.46 -15.08
CA GLU A 285 18.76 12.84 -14.38
C GLU A 285 19.27 13.73 -13.23
N ASN A 286 19.39 15.04 -13.46
CA ASN A 286 19.77 16.00 -12.43
C ASN A 286 18.74 16.06 -11.28
N TYR A 287 17.45 16.05 -11.59
CA TYR A 287 16.39 16.01 -10.58
C TYR A 287 16.41 14.68 -9.80
N TRP A 288 16.66 13.57 -10.48
CA TRP A 288 16.88 12.27 -9.85
C TRP A 288 18.08 12.30 -8.89
N ARG A 289 19.23 12.87 -9.30
CA ARG A 289 20.39 13.04 -8.40
C ARG A 289 20.03 13.88 -7.18
N LEU A 290 19.20 14.92 -7.33
CA LEU A 290 18.70 15.71 -6.21
C LEU A 290 17.85 14.86 -5.26
N LYS A 291 16.91 14.04 -5.77
CA LYS A 291 16.11 13.10 -4.95
C LYS A 291 17.01 12.18 -4.13
N GLN A 292 18.08 11.64 -4.72
CA GLN A 292 19.00 10.72 -4.04
C GLN A 292 19.94 11.42 -3.04
N LEU A 293 20.37 12.65 -3.31
CA LEU A 293 21.29 13.40 -2.45
C LEU A 293 20.60 14.06 -1.25
N GLU A 294 19.34 14.49 -1.41
CA GLU A 294 18.58 15.17 -0.34
C GLU A 294 18.57 14.42 1.01
N PRO A 295 18.24 13.13 1.09
CA PRO A 295 18.16 12.45 2.37
C PRO A 295 19.52 12.32 3.06
N ILE A 296 20.63 12.42 2.32
CA ILE A 296 22.00 12.27 2.84
C ILE A 296 22.82 13.58 2.79
N LYS A 297 22.16 14.72 2.61
CA LYS A 297 22.79 16.03 2.39
C LYS A 297 23.79 16.45 3.47
N GLU A 298 23.61 15.98 4.70
CA GLU A 298 24.47 16.31 5.85
C GLU A 298 25.82 15.57 5.80
N TYR A 299 25.94 14.52 4.98
CA TYR A 299 27.10 13.63 4.92
C TYR A 299 27.89 13.75 3.62
N LEU A 300 27.49 14.64 2.71
CA LEU A 300 28.11 14.80 1.40
C LEU A 300 29.56 15.28 1.51
N ASP A 301 30.43 14.71 0.67
CA ASP A 301 31.76 15.27 0.43
C ASP A 301 31.68 16.60 -0.35
N GLU A 302 32.79 17.33 -0.42
CA GLU A 302 32.81 18.67 -1.04
C GLU A 302 32.33 18.63 -2.50
N LYS A 303 32.73 17.62 -3.27
CA LYS A 303 32.32 17.45 -4.67
C LYS A 303 30.79 17.31 -4.79
N ARG A 304 30.16 16.43 -4.00
CA ARG A 304 28.72 16.19 -4.06
C ARG A 304 27.92 17.30 -3.42
N LYS A 305 28.47 17.99 -2.43
CA LYS A 305 27.88 19.18 -1.83
C LYS A 305 27.79 20.33 -2.83
N GLU A 306 28.84 20.57 -3.63
CA GLU A 306 28.79 21.54 -4.73
C GLU A 306 27.73 21.17 -5.77
N LEU A 307 27.66 19.89 -6.15
CA LEU A 307 26.62 19.39 -7.06
C LEU A 307 25.22 19.62 -6.48
N TYR A 308 24.99 19.23 -5.23
CA TYR A 308 23.71 19.38 -4.54
C TYR A 308 23.26 20.85 -4.47
N LEU A 309 24.15 21.77 -4.09
CA LEU A 309 23.85 23.20 -4.05
C LEU A 309 23.52 23.77 -5.44
N LYS A 310 24.19 23.28 -6.49
CA LYS A 310 23.85 23.62 -7.87
C LYS A 310 22.46 23.13 -8.25
N LEU A 311 22.12 21.88 -7.89
CA LEU A 311 20.83 21.27 -8.20
C LEU A 311 19.66 21.95 -7.49
N ILE A 312 19.80 22.30 -6.19
CA ILE A 312 18.77 23.08 -5.49
C ILE A 312 18.52 24.41 -6.18
N LYS A 313 19.58 25.10 -6.60
CA LYS A 313 19.45 26.38 -7.29
C LYS A 313 18.75 26.25 -8.65
N GLU A 314 18.83 25.08 -9.28
CA GLU A 314 18.21 24.80 -10.58
C GLU A 314 16.71 24.46 -10.44
N PHE A 315 16.32 23.68 -9.43
CA PHE A 315 14.96 23.13 -9.32
C PHE A 315 14.08 23.76 -8.23
N ASP A 316 14.67 24.59 -7.34
CA ASP A 316 14.15 24.84 -5.99
C ASP A 316 13.98 23.52 -5.18
N LEU A 317 13.94 23.58 -3.85
CA LEU A 317 13.77 22.37 -3.03
C LEU A 317 12.28 21.98 -2.98
N PRO A 318 11.86 20.83 -3.51
CA PRO A 318 10.47 20.39 -3.42
C PRO A 318 10.12 19.94 -2.00
N ASP A 319 8.89 20.21 -1.56
CA ASP A 319 8.45 19.90 -0.19
C ASP A 319 8.36 18.39 0.12
N HIS A 320 8.11 17.56 -0.89
CA HIS A 320 7.81 16.13 -0.76
C HIS A 320 8.67 15.25 -1.67
N LEU A 321 10.00 15.39 -1.56
CA LEU A 321 10.95 14.54 -2.29
C LEU A 321 10.90 13.06 -1.86
N ASP A 322 10.27 12.77 -0.72
CA ASP A 322 10.01 11.42 -0.21
C ASP A 322 8.82 10.72 -0.89
N PHE A 323 8.13 11.39 -1.80
CA PHE A 323 7.08 10.80 -2.63
C PHE A 323 7.37 10.99 -4.11
N ASP A 324 7.06 9.93 -4.86
CA ASP A 324 7.09 9.91 -6.32
C ASP A 324 5.96 10.74 -6.93
N GLY A 325 4.87 10.90 -6.17
CA GLY A 325 3.75 11.77 -6.49
C GLY A 325 3.01 12.19 -5.22
N TYR A 326 2.98 13.50 -4.96
CA TYR A 326 2.24 14.07 -3.84
C TYR A 326 0.84 14.55 -4.27
N PHE A 327 -0.21 13.92 -3.75
CA PHE A 327 -1.61 14.24 -4.00
C PHE A 327 -2.20 14.88 -2.73
N GLY A 328 -2.10 16.20 -2.63
CA GLY A 328 -2.54 16.94 -1.44
C GLY A 328 -2.50 18.46 -1.58
N GLY A 329 -1.77 18.97 -2.57
CA GLY A 329 -1.81 20.38 -2.99
C GLY A 329 -2.71 20.61 -4.21
N VAL A 330 -3.11 21.86 -4.40
CA VAL A 330 -3.53 22.36 -5.72
C VAL A 330 -2.40 21.99 -6.69
N THR A 331 -2.71 21.29 -7.78
CA THR A 331 -1.74 21.04 -8.86
C THR A 331 -1.35 22.39 -9.47
N ILE A 332 -0.37 23.07 -8.89
CA ILE A 332 0.22 24.27 -9.48
C ILE A 332 1.28 23.77 -10.45
N GLY A 333 0.85 23.61 -11.70
CA GLY A 333 1.74 23.26 -12.81
C GLY A 333 1.17 22.13 -13.63
N GLU A 334 0.75 22.44 -14.86
CA GLU A 334 0.84 21.46 -15.92
C GLU A 334 2.31 21.00 -16.01
N SER A 335 2.58 19.70 -16.14
CA SER A 335 3.93 19.24 -16.46
C SER A 335 4.43 20.05 -17.65
N PRO A 336 5.55 20.79 -17.54
CA PRO A 336 5.91 21.84 -18.50
C PRO A 336 6.17 21.30 -19.91
N ILE A 337 6.25 19.98 -20.07
CA ILE A 337 6.52 19.30 -21.33
C ILE A 337 5.69 18.02 -21.40
N LYS A 338 4.67 18.02 -22.26
CA LYS A 338 3.89 16.82 -22.59
C LYS A 338 4.74 15.91 -23.51
N PRO A 339 4.84 14.60 -23.23
CA PRO A 339 5.51 13.67 -24.14
C PRO A 339 4.84 13.71 -25.52
N LYS A 340 5.62 13.85 -26.59
CA LYS A 340 5.12 13.94 -27.98
C LYS A 340 5.01 12.56 -28.65
N ILE A 341 4.71 11.54 -27.87
CA ILE A 341 4.83 10.13 -28.29
C ILE A 341 3.86 9.78 -29.41
N PHE A 342 2.66 10.38 -29.39
CA PHE A 342 1.61 10.13 -30.38
C PHE A 342 1.45 11.25 -31.41
N ASP A 343 2.34 12.24 -31.43
CA ASP A 343 2.28 13.34 -32.38
C ASP A 343 2.42 12.80 -33.82
N GLY A 344 1.42 13.07 -34.66
CA GLY A 344 1.39 12.62 -36.05
C GLY A 344 1.10 11.13 -36.22
N LYS A 345 0.72 10.42 -35.16
CA LYS A 345 0.26 9.03 -35.22
C LYS A 345 -1.25 8.95 -35.45
N SER A 346 -1.67 7.96 -36.24
CA SER A 346 -3.07 7.58 -36.37
C SER A 346 -3.55 6.82 -35.13
N THR A 347 -4.86 6.81 -34.88
CA THR A 347 -5.45 6.04 -33.76
C THR A 347 -5.11 4.54 -33.87
N ASP A 348 -4.98 4.01 -35.08
CA ASP A 348 -4.56 2.62 -35.30
C ASP A 348 -3.13 2.37 -34.79
N GLU A 349 -2.18 3.23 -35.16
CA GLU A 349 -0.80 3.14 -34.68
C GLU A 349 -0.70 3.31 -33.16
N VAL A 350 -1.48 4.23 -32.57
CA VAL A 350 -1.48 4.45 -31.12
C VAL A 350 -1.97 3.21 -30.38
N PHE A 351 -3.06 2.59 -30.83
CA PHE A 351 -3.56 1.34 -30.24
C PHE A 351 -2.56 0.21 -30.40
N GLU A 352 -1.93 0.07 -31.56
CA GLU A 352 -0.89 -0.94 -31.78
C GLU A 352 0.30 -0.75 -30.82
N MET A 353 0.77 0.49 -30.65
CA MET A 353 1.85 0.82 -29.71
C MET A 353 1.48 0.44 -28.27
N VAL A 354 0.27 0.80 -27.83
CA VAL A 354 -0.21 0.58 -26.47
C VAL A 354 -0.50 -0.91 -26.19
N ILE A 355 -1.07 -1.64 -27.16
CA ILE A 355 -1.35 -3.09 -27.06
C ILE A 355 -0.05 -3.89 -26.96
N ASN A 356 0.96 -3.50 -27.74
CA ASN A 356 2.24 -4.21 -27.81
C ASN A 356 3.26 -3.73 -26.77
N HIS A 357 2.95 -2.69 -26.00
CA HIS A 357 3.88 -2.16 -25.00
C HIS A 357 4.12 -3.17 -23.88
N LYS A 358 5.38 -3.58 -23.72
CA LYS A 358 5.86 -4.38 -22.59
C LYS A 358 6.67 -3.47 -21.68
N VAL A 359 6.32 -3.44 -20.40
CA VAL A 359 7.13 -2.79 -19.37
C VAL A 359 8.13 -3.83 -18.86
N GLU A 360 9.41 -3.49 -18.88
CA GLU A 360 10.41 -4.29 -18.18
C GLU A 360 10.21 -4.10 -16.68
N ASN A 361 10.25 -5.18 -15.92
CA ASN A 361 9.94 -5.14 -14.48
C ASN A 361 10.83 -4.13 -13.76
N GLY A 362 10.23 -3.18 -13.04
CA GLY A 362 10.90 -2.53 -11.90
C GLY A 362 10.94 -1.01 -11.85
N SER A 363 10.58 -0.25 -12.90
CA SER A 363 10.52 1.22 -12.76
C SER A 363 9.10 1.74 -12.89
N TYR A 364 8.59 2.32 -11.80
CA TYR A 364 7.23 2.85 -11.73
C TYR A 364 7.14 4.36 -11.97
N GLU A 365 8.24 5.11 -11.88
CA GLU A 365 8.13 6.57 -11.93
C GLU A 365 8.20 7.19 -13.33
N PHE A 366 8.90 6.56 -14.28
CA PHE A 366 9.28 7.27 -15.51
C PHE A 366 9.12 6.49 -16.81
N GLU A 367 8.80 5.19 -16.73
CA GLU A 367 8.92 4.28 -17.88
C GLU A 367 7.70 4.18 -18.77
N ASP A 368 6.48 4.38 -18.26
CA ASP A 368 5.30 4.16 -19.10
C ASP A 368 4.71 5.47 -19.67
N ASN A 369 5.58 6.28 -20.28
CA ASN A 369 5.13 7.49 -20.98
C ASN A 369 4.13 7.14 -22.10
N ILE A 370 4.18 5.92 -22.66
CA ILE A 370 3.20 5.43 -23.64
C ILE A 370 1.82 5.34 -22.98
N ILE A 371 1.69 4.66 -21.84
CA ILE A 371 0.41 4.52 -21.13
C ILE A 371 -0.06 5.85 -20.52
N ARG A 372 0.81 6.66 -19.92
CA ARG A 372 0.43 7.99 -19.40
C ARG A 372 -0.02 8.96 -20.50
N THR A 373 0.61 8.91 -21.68
CA THR A 373 0.18 9.75 -22.81
C THR A 373 -1.13 9.22 -23.43
N PHE A 374 -1.46 7.94 -23.22
CA PHE A 374 -2.67 7.34 -23.77
C PHE A 374 -3.94 7.94 -23.16
N GLU A 375 -3.93 8.26 -21.87
CA GLU A 375 -5.03 8.98 -21.22
C GLU A 375 -5.35 10.31 -21.94
N GLU A 376 -4.34 11.16 -22.13
CA GLU A 376 -4.49 12.47 -22.75
C GLU A 376 -4.86 12.31 -24.25
N TYR A 377 -4.34 11.29 -24.92
CA TYR A 377 -4.75 10.95 -26.29
C TYR A 377 -6.24 10.60 -26.36
N VAL A 378 -6.73 9.74 -25.46
CA VAL A 378 -8.14 9.33 -25.36
C VAL A 378 -9.02 10.55 -25.06
N LYS A 379 -8.58 11.42 -24.15
CA LYS A 379 -9.29 12.66 -23.82
C LYS A 379 -9.44 13.59 -25.02
N ASN A 380 -8.42 13.64 -25.89
CA ASN A 380 -8.42 14.48 -27.09
C ASN A 380 -9.11 13.83 -28.30
N ASN A 381 -9.13 12.49 -28.38
CA ASN A 381 -9.69 11.72 -29.50
C ASN A 381 -10.74 10.69 -29.06
N PRO A 382 -11.76 11.06 -28.26
CA PRO A 382 -12.61 10.10 -27.57
C PRO A 382 -13.42 9.20 -28.51
N GLU A 383 -13.98 9.76 -29.59
CA GLU A 383 -14.83 9.00 -30.50
C GLU A 383 -14.07 7.87 -31.21
N GLU A 384 -12.84 8.12 -31.64
CA GLU A 384 -12.02 7.11 -32.30
C GLU A 384 -11.54 6.05 -31.30
N CYS A 385 -11.14 6.46 -30.09
CA CYS A 385 -10.75 5.53 -29.04
C CYS A 385 -11.90 4.63 -28.57
N ILE A 386 -13.13 5.16 -28.51
CA ILE A 386 -14.34 4.41 -28.14
C ILE A 386 -14.61 3.29 -29.15
N LYS A 387 -14.56 3.60 -30.46
CA LYS A 387 -14.75 2.63 -31.54
C LYS A 387 -13.77 1.46 -31.45
N LYS A 388 -12.55 1.73 -31.00
CA LYS A 388 -11.47 0.74 -30.86
C LYS A 388 -11.38 0.10 -29.49
N SER A 389 -12.17 0.53 -28.51
CA SER A 389 -12.07 0.09 -27.11
C SER A 389 -12.12 -1.44 -26.95
N SER A 390 -12.86 -2.13 -27.82
CA SER A 390 -12.97 -3.60 -27.80
C SER A 390 -11.65 -4.34 -28.08
N GLU A 391 -10.67 -3.70 -28.72
CA GLU A 391 -9.32 -4.25 -28.94
C GLU A 391 -8.55 -4.41 -27.63
N LEU A 392 -8.93 -3.65 -26.59
CA LEU A 392 -8.28 -3.66 -25.28
C LEU A 392 -8.78 -4.79 -24.36
N LYS A 393 -9.58 -5.75 -24.84
CA LYS A 393 -10.08 -6.84 -23.98
C LYS A 393 -8.93 -7.64 -23.34
N LYS A 394 -7.88 -7.96 -24.08
CA LYS A 394 -6.80 -8.87 -23.61
C LYS A 394 -5.49 -8.17 -23.27
N VAL A 395 -5.50 -6.86 -23.06
CA VAL A 395 -4.29 -6.10 -22.68
C VAL A 395 -4.14 -6.02 -21.16
N ARG A 396 -3.01 -5.45 -20.70
CA ARG A 396 -2.76 -5.19 -19.27
C ARG A 396 -3.87 -4.29 -18.70
N PRO A 397 -4.38 -4.55 -17.49
CA PRO A 397 -5.44 -3.75 -16.87
C PRO A 397 -5.14 -2.25 -16.78
N ILE A 398 -3.87 -1.85 -16.65
CA ILE A 398 -3.48 -0.43 -16.61
C ILE A 398 -3.84 0.32 -17.90
N VAL A 399 -3.74 -0.34 -19.06
CA VAL A 399 -4.13 0.23 -20.36
C VAL A 399 -5.63 0.50 -20.40
N GLN A 400 -6.42 -0.47 -19.91
CA GLN A 400 -7.88 -0.34 -19.83
C GLN A 400 -8.26 0.78 -18.85
N TYR A 401 -7.56 0.87 -17.71
CA TYR A 401 -7.73 1.94 -16.74
C TYR A 401 -7.50 3.32 -17.36
N GLU A 402 -6.41 3.52 -18.12
CA GLU A 402 -6.13 4.82 -18.76
C GLU A 402 -7.17 5.20 -19.83
N LEU A 403 -7.73 4.22 -20.57
CA LEU A 403 -8.88 4.49 -21.44
C LEU A 403 -10.04 5.08 -20.63
N PHE A 404 -10.45 4.42 -19.54
CA PHE A 404 -11.57 4.90 -18.73
C PHE A 404 -11.27 6.22 -18.01
N PHE A 405 -10.01 6.43 -17.61
CA PHE A 405 -9.59 7.66 -16.96
C PHE A 405 -9.63 8.85 -17.93
N GLY A 406 -9.17 8.66 -19.17
CA GLY A 406 -9.31 9.63 -20.25
C GLY A 406 -10.78 9.95 -20.55
N LEU A 407 -11.63 8.93 -20.69
CA LEU A 407 -13.09 9.11 -20.89
C LEU A 407 -13.75 9.84 -19.71
N ARG A 408 -13.35 9.55 -18.46
CA ARG A 408 -13.83 10.30 -17.28
C ARG A 408 -13.50 11.79 -17.41
N ASN A 409 -12.32 12.14 -17.90
CA ASN A 409 -11.93 13.54 -18.08
C ASN A 409 -12.67 14.22 -19.24
N VAL A 410 -13.13 13.47 -20.24
CA VAL A 410 -14.06 13.96 -21.28
C VAL A 410 -15.42 14.35 -20.67
N LEU A 411 -15.97 13.50 -19.78
CA LEU A 411 -17.22 13.79 -19.07
C LEU A 411 -17.12 15.02 -18.17
N LYS A 412 -16.01 15.16 -17.43
CA LYS A 412 -15.76 16.34 -16.58
C LYS A 412 -15.77 17.65 -17.37
N ASN A 413 -15.42 17.59 -18.66
CA ASN A 413 -15.46 18.73 -19.58
C ASN A 413 -16.81 18.86 -20.32
N ASN A 414 -17.89 18.27 -19.78
CA ASN A 414 -19.26 18.33 -20.30
C ASN A 414 -19.42 17.84 -21.77
N LYS A 415 -18.56 16.91 -22.21
CA LYS A 415 -18.72 16.25 -23.52
C LYS A 415 -19.50 14.93 -23.36
N ASN A 416 -20.34 14.62 -24.34
CA ASN A 416 -21.09 13.37 -24.39
C ASN A 416 -20.19 12.21 -24.88
N ILE A 417 -20.47 11.00 -24.39
CA ILE A 417 -19.76 9.77 -24.72
C ILE A 417 -20.78 8.73 -25.20
N ASN A 418 -20.50 8.07 -26.33
CA ASN A 418 -21.28 6.92 -26.77
C ASN A 418 -20.87 5.67 -25.98
N TRP A 419 -21.57 5.40 -24.87
CA TRP A 419 -21.26 4.27 -24.01
C TRP A 419 -21.53 2.91 -24.66
N GLU A 420 -22.44 2.83 -25.62
CA GLU A 420 -22.83 1.56 -26.27
C GLU A 420 -21.63 0.82 -26.85
N GLU A 421 -20.68 1.56 -27.43
CA GLU A 421 -19.47 1.00 -28.03
C GLU A 421 -18.42 0.56 -27.00
N VAL A 422 -18.49 1.07 -25.77
CA VAL A 422 -17.58 0.73 -24.67
C VAL A 422 -18.11 -0.44 -23.82
N LEU A 423 -19.43 -0.67 -23.81
CA LEU A 423 -20.08 -1.76 -23.07
C LEU A 423 -19.42 -3.14 -23.31
N PRO A 424 -19.05 -3.54 -24.55
CA PRO A 424 -18.42 -4.84 -24.75
C PRO A 424 -17.08 -5.00 -24.02
N LEU A 425 -16.32 -3.93 -23.82
CA LEU A 425 -15.09 -3.95 -23.02
C LEU A 425 -15.42 -4.07 -21.52
N ILE A 426 -16.40 -3.30 -21.04
CA ILE A 426 -16.85 -3.33 -19.63
C ILE A 426 -17.36 -4.74 -19.27
N GLU A 427 -18.23 -5.31 -20.10
CA GLU A 427 -18.75 -6.67 -19.92
C GLU A 427 -17.62 -7.70 -19.91
N TYR A 428 -16.63 -7.54 -20.79
CA TYR A 428 -15.45 -8.40 -20.78
C TYR A 428 -14.71 -8.29 -19.45
N ILE A 429 -14.37 -7.08 -18.99
CA ILE A 429 -13.62 -6.86 -17.74
C ILE A 429 -14.36 -7.46 -16.54
N ILE A 430 -15.67 -7.24 -16.43
CA ILE A 430 -16.50 -7.80 -15.37
C ILE A 430 -16.51 -9.32 -15.45
N SER A 431 -16.78 -9.88 -16.63
CA SER A 431 -16.86 -11.34 -16.82
C SER A 431 -15.52 -12.04 -16.58
N PHE A 432 -14.42 -11.39 -16.94
CA PHE A 432 -13.06 -11.87 -16.73
C PHE A 432 -12.70 -11.84 -15.25
N SER A 433 -12.98 -10.74 -14.56
CA SER A 433 -12.76 -10.58 -13.11
C SER A 433 -13.56 -11.59 -12.28
N LEU A 434 -14.74 -12.01 -12.75
CA LEU A 434 -15.57 -13.02 -12.09
C LEU A 434 -15.13 -14.47 -12.38
N LYS A 435 -14.49 -14.73 -13.53
CA LYS A 435 -14.09 -16.09 -13.95
C LYS A 435 -12.68 -16.47 -13.56
N GLU A 436 -11.74 -15.52 -13.57
CA GLU A 436 -10.35 -15.81 -13.29
C GLU A 436 -9.98 -15.53 -11.83
N LYS A 437 -9.91 -16.61 -11.03
CA LYS A 437 -9.03 -16.68 -9.85
C LYS A 437 -7.53 -16.75 -10.21
N ASN A 438 -7.16 -16.65 -11.49
CA ASN A 438 -5.78 -16.77 -11.98
C ASN A 438 -5.63 -16.00 -13.29
N TYR A 439 -5.03 -14.80 -13.23
CA TYR A 439 -4.57 -14.09 -14.43
C TYR A 439 -3.54 -14.94 -15.21
N PRO A 440 -3.42 -14.76 -16.54
CA PRO A 440 -2.27 -15.24 -17.27
C PRO A 440 -1.00 -14.64 -16.67
N LYS A 441 -0.16 -15.51 -16.11
CA LYS A 441 1.21 -15.15 -15.70
C LYS A 441 1.93 -14.66 -16.94
N THR A 442 2.41 -13.43 -16.88
CA THR A 442 3.32 -12.88 -17.88
C THR A 442 4.59 -13.73 -17.90
N SER A 443 4.85 -14.33 -19.06
CA SER A 443 6.12 -14.98 -19.42
C SER A 443 7.15 -13.98 -19.84
#